data_AF-A0A929XXC4-F1
#
_entry.id   AF-A0A929XXC4-F1
#
_cell.length_a   1.000
_cell.length_b   1.000
_cell.length_c   1.000
_cell.angle_alpha   90.00
_cell.angle_beta   90.00
_cell.angle_gamma   90.00
#
_symmetry.space_group_name_H-M   'P 1'
#
loop_
_entity.id
_entity.type
_entity.pdbx_description
1 polymer ?
#
loop_
_entity_poly.entity_id
_entity_poly.type
_entity_poly.pdbx_seq_one_letter_code
_entity_poly.pdbx_strand_id
1 'polypeptide(L)'
;MRQRLEGEIKQRLQLLCEGEDLRFNEPMRRHTSFRVGGEADAWILVQDASKAKELLTFLEKEKVPYFITGNGTNLLIADQGYRGVILCTAGQREPIRVVEDRILAPAGASLAAIAQEALKASLSGLEGAAGIPGSLGGALYMNAGAYDFEMKEVTEQVSALWIGTSTSSHPSGEAEGKEGGETERERVRQVQLSGSEMAFGYRSSIARKQKLF
;
A
#
# COMPACT_ATOMS: atom_id res chain seq x y z
N MET A 1 -24.52 9.53 3.83
CA MET A 1 -24.07 8.24 3.26
C MET A 1 -23.40 8.52 1.93
N ARG A 2 -22.19 8.02 1.65
CA ARG A 2 -21.53 8.23 0.35
C ARG A 2 -22.26 7.42 -0.73
N GLN A 3 -22.42 7.99 -1.93
CA GLN A 3 -23.09 7.33 -3.06
C GLN A 3 -22.22 6.21 -3.65
N ARG A 4 -22.85 5.24 -4.35
CA ARG A 4 -22.14 4.19 -5.08
C ARG A 4 -21.33 4.79 -6.24
N LEU A 5 -20.29 4.07 -6.66
CA LEU A 5 -19.52 4.40 -7.88
C LEU A 5 -20.36 4.11 -9.13
N GLU A 6 -20.77 5.16 -9.84
CA GLU A 6 -21.69 5.07 -10.99
C GLU A 6 -21.27 5.98 -12.14
N GLY A 7 -21.92 5.82 -13.30
CA GLY A 7 -21.78 6.70 -14.46
C GLY A 7 -20.37 6.72 -15.07
N GLU A 8 -19.92 7.91 -15.45
CA GLU A 8 -18.69 8.16 -16.20
C GLU A 8 -17.43 7.70 -15.45
N ILE A 9 -17.39 7.88 -14.12
CA ILE A 9 -16.25 7.47 -13.29
C ILE A 9 -16.05 5.95 -13.38
N LYS A 10 -17.14 5.19 -13.32
CA LYS A 10 -17.09 3.73 -13.45
C LYS A 10 -16.53 3.29 -14.80
N GLN A 11 -16.95 3.93 -15.88
CA GLN A 11 -16.46 3.64 -17.24
C GLN A 11 -14.99 3.98 -17.40
N ARG A 12 -14.56 5.15 -16.91
CA ARG A 12 -13.15 5.57 -16.95
C ARG A 12 -12.26 4.64 -16.12
N LEU A 13 -12.74 4.19 -14.96
CA LEU A 13 -12.03 3.20 -14.15
C LEU A 13 -11.86 1.86 -14.88
N GLN A 14 -12.89 1.40 -15.60
CA GLN A 14 -12.79 0.18 -16.41
C GLN A 14 -11.71 0.29 -17.49
N LEU A 15 -11.67 1.40 -18.23
CA LEU A 15 -10.65 1.64 -19.24
C LEU A 15 -9.24 1.70 -18.63
N LEU A 16 -9.10 2.35 -17.47
CA LEU A 16 -7.81 2.49 -16.79
C LEU A 16 -7.24 1.16 -16.27
N CYS A 17 -8.14 0.23 -15.95
CA CYS A 17 -7.83 -1.11 -15.43
C CYS A 17 -7.75 -2.18 -16.53
N GLU A 18 -7.64 -1.81 -17.80
CA GLU A 18 -7.43 -2.80 -18.86
C GLU A 18 -6.16 -3.62 -18.57
N GLY A 19 -6.31 -4.94 -18.47
CA GLY A 19 -5.23 -5.86 -18.06
C GLY A 19 -5.11 -6.12 -16.57
N GLU A 20 -5.80 -5.38 -15.70
CA GLU A 20 -5.89 -5.61 -14.25
C GLU A 20 -7.12 -6.47 -13.88
N ASP A 21 -7.09 -7.12 -12.71
CA ASP A 21 -8.28 -7.80 -12.18
C ASP A 21 -9.16 -6.79 -11.43
N LEU A 22 -10.10 -6.19 -12.17
CA LEU A 22 -11.11 -5.25 -11.67
C LEU A 22 -12.44 -5.96 -11.47
N ARG A 23 -12.99 -5.86 -10.26
CA ARG A 23 -14.30 -6.42 -9.88
C ARG A 23 -15.18 -5.37 -9.25
N PHE A 24 -16.42 -5.26 -9.73
CA PHE A 24 -17.43 -4.38 -9.15
C PHE A 24 -18.30 -5.13 -8.14
N ASN A 25 -18.78 -4.42 -7.12
CA ASN A 25 -19.62 -4.99 -6.06
C ASN A 25 -18.97 -6.21 -5.39
N GLU A 26 -17.65 -6.16 -5.18
CA GLU A 26 -16.89 -7.33 -4.75
C GLU A 26 -17.06 -7.57 -3.23
N PRO A 27 -17.54 -8.76 -2.79
CA PRO A 27 -17.72 -9.06 -1.37
C PRO A 27 -16.38 -9.17 -0.64
N MET A 28 -16.13 -8.25 0.29
CA MET A 28 -14.83 -8.15 0.96
C MET A 28 -14.53 -9.30 1.92
N ARG A 29 -15.54 -10.06 2.36
CA ARG A 29 -15.34 -11.34 3.06
C ARG A 29 -14.46 -12.36 2.33
N ARG A 30 -14.28 -12.22 1.01
CA ARG A 30 -13.38 -13.08 0.21
C ARG A 30 -11.91 -12.69 0.32
N HIS A 31 -11.65 -11.47 0.78
CA HIS A 31 -10.33 -10.84 0.76
C HIS A 31 -9.81 -10.48 2.16
N THR A 32 -10.50 -10.92 3.22
CA THR A 32 -10.10 -10.69 4.62
C THR A 32 -9.89 -12.01 5.35
N SER A 33 -8.91 -12.07 6.25
CA SER A 33 -8.63 -13.28 7.06
C SER A 33 -9.80 -13.65 7.98
N PHE A 34 -10.51 -12.64 8.49
CA PHE A 34 -11.71 -12.83 9.31
C PHE A 34 -12.92 -13.33 8.52
N ARG A 35 -12.85 -13.32 7.18
CA ARG A 35 -13.94 -13.73 6.27
C ARG A 35 -15.24 -12.97 6.52
N VAL A 36 -15.13 -11.67 6.82
CA VAL A 36 -16.25 -10.75 7.00
C VAL A 36 -16.12 -9.54 6.10
N GLY A 37 -17.24 -8.85 5.86
CA GLY A 37 -17.29 -7.63 5.07
C GLY A 37 -18.21 -7.71 3.86
N GLY A 38 -19.00 -6.65 3.70
CA GLY A 38 -19.89 -6.43 2.57
C GLY A 38 -19.16 -6.02 1.28
N GLU A 39 -19.91 -5.51 0.31
CA GLU A 39 -19.38 -5.17 -1.01
C GLU A 39 -18.53 -3.89 -1.00
N ALA A 40 -17.37 -3.92 -1.64
CA ALA A 40 -16.72 -2.71 -2.15
C ALA A 40 -17.37 -2.28 -3.47
N ASP A 41 -17.45 -0.98 -3.78
CA ASP A 41 -17.93 -0.54 -5.10
C ASP A 41 -17.05 -1.10 -6.21
N ALA A 42 -15.73 -1.01 -6.04
CA ALA A 42 -14.75 -1.68 -6.88
C ALA A 42 -13.60 -2.24 -6.04
N TRP A 43 -13.06 -3.37 -6.47
CA TRP A 43 -11.83 -3.97 -5.97
C TRP A 43 -10.91 -4.22 -7.17
N ILE A 44 -9.64 -3.85 -7.04
CA ILE A 44 -8.63 -3.94 -8.10
C ILE A 44 -7.40 -4.66 -7.54
N LEU A 45 -6.97 -5.73 -8.20
CA LEU A 45 -5.68 -6.36 -7.93
C LEU A 45 -4.61 -5.67 -8.78
N VAL A 46 -3.73 -4.90 -8.13
CA VAL A 46 -2.72 -4.07 -8.81
C VAL A 46 -1.46 -4.89 -9.08
N GLN A 47 -0.98 -4.87 -10.33
CA GLN A 47 0.16 -5.68 -10.77
C GLN A 47 1.54 -5.03 -10.60
N ASP A 48 1.62 -3.70 -10.54
CA ASP A 48 2.89 -2.98 -10.41
C ASP A 48 2.72 -1.56 -9.83
N ALA A 49 3.83 -0.93 -9.47
CA ALA A 49 3.85 0.41 -8.89
C ALA A 49 3.43 1.54 -9.87
N SER A 50 3.65 1.35 -11.17
CA SER A 50 3.27 2.35 -12.19
C SER A 50 1.74 2.42 -12.30
N LYS A 51 1.08 1.27 -12.39
CA LYS A 51 -0.38 1.17 -12.37
C LYS A 51 -0.97 1.68 -11.06
N ALA A 52 -0.33 1.40 -9.92
CA ALA A 52 -0.73 1.96 -8.63
C ALA A 52 -0.72 3.50 -8.65
N LYS A 53 0.35 4.12 -9.19
CA LYS A 53 0.48 5.58 -9.32
C LYS A 53 -0.62 6.15 -10.22
N GLU A 54 -0.86 5.52 -11.37
CA GLU A 54 -1.90 5.94 -12.32
C GLU A 54 -3.30 5.91 -11.69
N LEU A 55 -3.65 4.79 -11.04
CA LEU A 55 -4.93 4.63 -10.35
C LEU A 55 -5.10 5.64 -9.21
N LEU A 56 -4.09 5.81 -8.35
CA LEU A 56 -4.14 6.78 -7.25
C LEU A 56 -4.28 8.21 -7.77
N THR A 57 -3.60 8.55 -8.86
CA THR A 57 -3.71 9.87 -9.50
C THR A 57 -5.12 10.13 -10.00
N PHE A 58 -5.72 9.14 -10.68
CA PHE A 58 -7.11 9.21 -11.12
C PHE A 58 -8.09 9.36 -9.94
N LEU A 59 -7.96 8.52 -8.91
CA LEU A 59 -8.85 8.52 -7.75
C LEU A 59 -8.76 9.82 -6.94
N GLU A 60 -7.56 10.38 -6.79
CA GLU A 60 -7.36 11.69 -6.16
C GLU A 60 -7.97 12.83 -6.99
N LYS A 61 -7.85 12.79 -8.32
CA LYS A 61 -8.42 13.79 -9.23
C LYS A 61 -9.95 13.78 -9.20
N GLU A 62 -10.54 12.59 -9.30
CA GLU A 62 -12.00 12.39 -9.30
C GLU A 62 -12.60 12.40 -7.89
N LYS A 63 -11.77 12.59 -6.85
CA LYS A 63 -12.17 12.59 -5.43
C LYS A 63 -12.92 11.32 -5.01
N VAL A 64 -12.58 10.20 -5.63
CA VAL A 64 -13.16 8.89 -5.32
C VAL A 64 -12.48 8.35 -4.07
N PRO A 65 -13.21 7.97 -3.01
CA PRO A 65 -12.62 7.33 -1.85
C PRO A 65 -11.94 6.02 -2.21
N TYR A 66 -10.77 5.77 -1.64
CA TYR A 66 -10.09 4.50 -1.81
C TYR A 66 -9.42 4.01 -0.54
N PHE A 67 -9.15 2.71 -0.52
CA PHE A 67 -8.42 2.03 0.54
C PHE A 67 -7.41 1.07 -0.08
N ILE A 68 -6.19 1.05 0.46
CA ILE A 68 -5.15 0.14 -0.01
C ILE A 68 -5.04 -1.04 0.94
N THR A 69 -4.99 -2.24 0.40
CA THR A 69 -4.83 -3.48 1.14
C THR A 69 -3.70 -4.31 0.57
N GLY A 70 -3.04 -5.06 1.46
CA GLY A 70 -2.33 -6.28 1.07
C GLY A 70 -3.28 -7.47 1.15
N ASN A 71 -2.87 -8.52 1.85
CA ASN A 71 -3.62 -9.78 2.00
C ASN A 71 -4.86 -9.70 2.92
N GLY A 72 -5.21 -8.51 3.44
CA GLY A 72 -6.38 -8.31 4.29
C GLY A 72 -6.35 -9.06 5.64
N THR A 73 -5.15 -9.35 6.17
CA THR A 73 -4.97 -10.17 7.38
C THR A 73 -5.25 -9.42 8.69
N ASN A 74 -5.38 -8.10 8.63
CA ASN A 74 -5.66 -7.22 9.76
C ASN A 74 -6.79 -6.21 9.45
N LEU A 75 -7.84 -6.66 8.74
CA LEU A 75 -8.96 -5.80 8.33
C LEU A 75 -10.31 -6.36 8.79
N LEU A 76 -11.10 -5.51 9.45
CA LEU A 76 -12.50 -5.77 9.76
C LEU A 76 -13.37 -4.83 8.91
N ILE A 77 -13.93 -5.37 7.83
CA ILE A 77 -14.79 -4.60 6.92
C ILE A 77 -16.25 -4.81 7.35
N ALA A 78 -17.00 -3.72 7.45
CA ALA A 78 -18.40 -3.77 7.87
C ALA A 78 -19.30 -4.46 6.81
N ASP A 79 -20.44 -5.00 7.22
CA ASP A 79 -21.40 -5.66 6.32
C ASP A 79 -22.04 -4.70 5.31
N GLN A 80 -22.10 -3.41 5.64
CA GLN A 80 -22.47 -2.36 4.67
C GLN A 80 -21.43 -2.16 3.55
N GLY A 81 -20.25 -2.76 3.70
CA GLY A 81 -19.17 -2.72 2.72
C GLY A 81 -18.39 -1.40 2.69
N TYR A 82 -17.72 -1.15 1.57
CA TYR A 82 -16.89 0.04 1.34
C TYR A 82 -17.41 0.83 0.15
N ARG A 83 -17.70 2.13 0.32
CA ARG A 83 -18.11 3.02 -0.78
C ARG A 83 -16.88 3.72 -1.34
N GLY A 84 -16.44 3.25 -2.51
CA GLY A 84 -15.16 3.59 -3.13
C GLY A 84 -14.38 2.38 -3.65
N VAL A 85 -13.11 2.60 -3.95
CA VAL A 85 -12.22 1.62 -4.60
C VAL A 85 -11.26 0.99 -3.60
N ILE A 86 -11.14 -0.33 -3.61
CA ILE A 86 -10.10 -1.05 -2.85
C ILE A 86 -8.98 -1.46 -3.80
N LEU A 87 -7.77 -0.97 -3.55
CA LEU A 87 -6.56 -1.31 -4.29
C LEU A 87 -5.79 -2.39 -3.53
N CYS A 88 -5.69 -3.58 -4.09
CA CYS A 88 -4.98 -4.71 -3.50
C CYS A 88 -3.58 -4.84 -4.12
N THR A 89 -2.52 -4.65 -3.33
CA THR A 89 -1.13 -4.75 -3.81
C THR A 89 -0.62 -6.18 -3.88
N ALA A 90 -1.35 -7.17 -3.36
CA ALA A 90 -0.95 -8.58 -3.35
C ALA A 90 -0.80 -9.21 -4.75
N GLY A 91 -1.19 -8.49 -5.81
CA GLY A 91 -1.00 -8.91 -7.20
C GLY A 91 0.32 -8.48 -7.83
N GLN A 92 1.14 -7.72 -7.09
CA GLN A 92 2.42 -7.23 -7.59
C GLN A 92 3.31 -8.38 -8.06
N ARG A 93 3.84 -8.25 -9.28
CA ARG A 93 4.56 -9.33 -9.97
C ARG A 93 6.07 -9.24 -9.82
N GLU A 94 6.59 -8.15 -9.28
CA GLU A 94 8.03 -8.02 -9.06
C GLU A 94 8.54 -9.16 -8.16
N PRO A 95 9.62 -9.86 -8.55
CA PRO A 95 10.10 -10.98 -7.76
C PRO A 95 10.80 -10.48 -6.49
N ILE A 96 10.78 -11.31 -5.44
CA ILE A 96 11.68 -11.17 -4.30
C ILE A 96 13.10 -11.48 -4.80
N ARG A 97 14.06 -10.60 -4.52
CA ARG A 97 15.46 -10.74 -4.92
C ARG A 97 16.36 -10.65 -3.71
N VAL A 98 17.37 -11.51 -3.67
CA VAL A 98 18.47 -11.42 -2.71
C VAL A 98 19.66 -10.80 -3.43
N VAL A 99 20.21 -9.72 -2.85
CA VAL A 99 21.39 -9.02 -3.35
C VAL A 99 22.35 -8.90 -2.18
N GLU A 100 23.42 -9.69 -2.20
CA GLU A 100 24.37 -9.82 -1.08
C GLU A 100 23.65 -10.15 0.24
N ASP A 101 23.61 -9.23 1.19
CA ASP A 101 22.97 -9.35 2.50
C ASP A 101 21.58 -8.67 2.55
N ARG A 102 21.04 -8.25 1.41
CA ARG A 102 19.78 -7.51 1.31
C ARG A 102 18.70 -8.29 0.59
N ILE A 103 17.45 -8.06 0.99
CA ILE A 103 16.26 -8.55 0.29
C ILE A 103 15.46 -7.38 -0.27
N LEU A 104 15.19 -7.43 -1.56
CA LEU A 104 14.31 -6.50 -2.26
C LEU A 104 13.01 -7.23 -2.58
N ALA A 105 11.87 -6.66 -2.21
CA ALA A 105 10.56 -7.26 -2.42
C ALA A 105 9.48 -6.20 -2.64
N PRO A 106 8.45 -6.47 -3.47
CA PRO A 106 7.31 -5.57 -3.63
C PRO A 106 6.42 -5.52 -2.37
N ALA A 107 5.63 -4.46 -2.24
CA ALA A 107 4.68 -4.28 -1.14
C ALA A 107 3.64 -5.42 -1.05
N GLY A 108 3.34 -6.08 -2.16
CA GLY A 108 2.46 -7.24 -2.25
C GLY A 108 3.05 -8.57 -1.76
N ALA A 109 4.38 -8.69 -1.66
CA ALA A 109 5.03 -9.94 -1.30
C ALA A 109 4.65 -10.38 0.12
N SER A 110 4.35 -11.66 0.31
CA SER A 110 4.04 -12.17 1.65
C SER A 110 5.29 -12.20 2.54
N LEU A 111 5.13 -11.88 3.83
CA LEU A 111 6.24 -11.95 4.79
C LEU A 111 6.83 -13.37 4.90
N ALA A 112 5.98 -14.40 4.83
CA ALA A 112 6.42 -15.79 4.84
C ALA A 112 7.33 -16.12 3.65
N ALA A 113 7.00 -15.63 2.44
CA ALA A 113 7.86 -15.82 1.27
C ALA A 113 9.20 -15.07 1.43
N ILE A 114 9.18 -13.85 1.97
CA ILE A 114 10.39 -13.06 2.23
C ILE A 114 11.30 -13.78 3.24
N ALA A 115 10.75 -14.25 4.36
CA ALA A 115 11.50 -15.01 5.37
C ALA A 115 12.06 -16.32 4.78
N GLN A 116 11.31 -16.97 3.88
CA GLN A 116 11.78 -18.19 3.20
C GLN A 116 12.96 -17.90 2.26
N GLU A 117 12.96 -16.78 1.52
CA GLU A 117 14.10 -16.38 0.70
C GLU A 117 15.32 -16.01 1.56
N ALA A 118 15.11 -15.35 2.70
CA ALA A 118 16.17 -15.07 3.68
C ALA A 118 16.83 -16.37 4.18
N LEU A 119 16.02 -17.35 4.56
CA LEU A 119 16.47 -18.67 4.99
C LEU A 119 17.31 -19.38 3.91
N LYS A 120 16.83 -19.39 2.66
CA LYS A 120 17.56 -20.00 1.54
C LYS A 120 18.92 -19.33 1.29
N ALA A 121 19.00 -18.02 1.52
CA ALA A 121 20.22 -17.23 1.39
C ALA A 121 21.11 -17.25 2.64
N SER A 122 20.75 -17.99 3.70
CA SER A 122 21.46 -18.00 4.98
C SER A 122 21.57 -16.61 5.64
N LEU A 123 20.55 -15.77 5.46
CA LEU A 123 20.42 -14.47 6.10
C LEU A 123 19.59 -14.57 7.38
N SER A 124 20.05 -13.94 8.45
CA SER A 124 19.35 -13.82 9.74
C SER A 124 18.63 -12.47 9.85
N GLY A 125 17.68 -12.36 10.78
CA GLY A 125 16.95 -11.13 11.12
C GLY A 125 15.46 -11.18 10.76
N LEU A 126 15.00 -12.14 9.95
CA LEU A 126 13.61 -12.28 9.52
C LEU A 126 12.89 -13.51 10.11
N GLU A 127 13.49 -14.18 11.08
CA GLU A 127 12.96 -15.39 11.72
C GLU A 127 11.59 -15.11 12.36
N GLY A 128 11.48 -13.98 13.08
CA GLY A 128 10.24 -13.55 13.73
C GLY A 128 9.12 -13.17 12.75
N ALA A 129 9.46 -12.86 11.49
CA ALA A 129 8.47 -12.52 10.45
C ALA A 129 7.82 -13.76 9.80
N ALA A 130 8.45 -14.94 9.90
CA ALA A 130 8.01 -16.14 9.18
C ALA A 130 6.57 -16.57 9.52
N GLY A 131 6.11 -16.31 10.75
CA GLY A 131 4.76 -16.62 11.21
C GLY A 131 3.74 -15.49 11.04
N ILE A 132 4.14 -14.30 10.62
CA ILE A 132 3.25 -13.14 10.53
C ILE A 132 2.48 -13.18 9.21
N PRO A 133 1.14 -13.30 9.24
CA PRO A 133 0.35 -13.32 8.01
C PRO A 133 0.21 -11.90 7.45
N GLY A 134 0.46 -11.72 6.16
CA GLY A 134 0.28 -10.42 5.50
C GLY A 134 1.28 -10.19 4.38
N SER A 135 1.17 -9.02 3.78
CA SER A 135 2.13 -8.54 2.78
C SER A 135 3.13 -7.56 3.41
N LEU A 136 4.27 -7.37 2.76
CA LEU A 136 5.34 -6.46 3.19
C LEU A 136 4.83 -5.03 3.39
N GLY A 137 4.01 -4.51 2.48
CA GLY A 137 3.46 -3.15 2.59
C GLY A 137 2.59 -2.98 3.85
N GLY A 138 1.75 -3.97 4.16
CA GLY A 138 0.97 -3.99 5.40
C GLY A 138 1.86 -4.11 6.63
N ALA A 139 2.93 -4.91 6.56
CA ALA A 139 3.89 -5.08 7.62
C ALA A 139 4.65 -3.78 7.94
N LEU A 140 5.12 -3.08 6.91
CA LEU A 140 5.77 -1.77 7.05
C LEU A 140 4.80 -0.73 7.62
N TYR A 141 3.56 -0.68 7.12
CA TYR A 141 2.54 0.24 7.63
C TYR A 141 2.23 0.04 9.13
N MET A 142 2.33 -1.20 9.60
CA MET A 142 2.01 -1.58 10.98
C MET A 142 3.22 -1.66 11.90
N ASN A 143 4.45 -1.54 11.39
CA ASN A 143 5.65 -2.03 12.06
C ASN A 143 5.44 -3.44 12.64
N ALA A 144 5.02 -4.38 11.78
CA ALA A 144 4.65 -5.72 12.23
C ALA A 144 5.79 -6.39 13.01
N GLY A 145 5.43 -7.13 14.06
CA GLY A 145 6.39 -7.76 14.94
C GLY A 145 5.82 -8.97 15.68
N ALA A 146 6.69 -9.91 16.02
CA ALA A 146 6.41 -11.12 16.79
C ALA A 146 7.73 -11.69 17.32
N TYR A 147 7.72 -12.34 18.49
CA TYR A 147 8.91 -12.98 19.07
C TYR A 147 10.13 -12.03 19.17
N ASP A 148 9.91 -10.85 19.74
CA ASP A 148 10.90 -9.75 19.89
C ASP A 148 11.42 -9.12 18.59
N PHE A 149 10.99 -9.59 17.42
CA PHE A 149 11.27 -8.97 16.13
C PHE A 149 10.27 -7.84 15.81
N GLU A 150 10.75 -6.78 15.16
CA GLU A 150 9.93 -5.77 14.49
C GLU A 150 10.49 -5.38 13.11
N MET A 151 9.61 -5.03 12.16
CA MET A 151 10.04 -4.60 10.81
C MET A 151 11.07 -3.46 10.81
N LYS A 152 11.01 -2.54 11.79
CA LYS A 152 11.98 -1.44 11.93
C LYS A 152 13.43 -1.90 12.07
N GLU A 153 13.65 -3.11 12.55
CA GLU A 153 14.99 -3.65 12.85
C GLU A 153 15.72 -4.08 11.59
N VAL A 154 14.98 -4.40 10.52
CA VAL A 154 15.51 -4.93 9.26
C VAL A 154 15.19 -4.06 8.04
N THR A 155 14.36 -3.02 8.20
CA THR A 155 14.02 -2.13 7.09
C THR A 155 15.14 -1.13 6.86
N GLU A 156 15.82 -1.22 5.72
CA GLU A 156 16.84 -0.24 5.34
C GLU A 156 16.28 0.88 4.46
N GLN A 157 15.47 0.53 3.45
CA GLN A 157 14.92 1.49 2.49
C GLN A 157 13.51 1.06 2.04
N VAL A 158 12.65 2.05 1.78
CA VAL A 158 11.29 1.89 1.27
C VAL A 158 11.10 2.81 0.08
N SER A 159 10.65 2.25 -1.04
CA SER A 159 10.07 3.02 -2.15
C SER A 159 8.56 3.08 -1.97
N ALA A 160 7.98 4.27 -1.92
CA ALA A 160 6.56 4.49 -1.66
C ALA A 160 5.97 5.53 -2.62
N LEU A 161 4.65 5.50 -2.77
CA LEU A 161 3.87 6.55 -3.41
C LEU A 161 3.37 7.52 -2.32
N TRP A 162 3.84 8.75 -2.37
CA TRP A 162 3.41 9.83 -1.50
C TRP A 162 2.27 10.61 -2.14
N ILE A 163 1.20 10.84 -1.37
CA ILE A 163 0.07 11.66 -1.80
C ILE A 163 0.07 12.99 -1.07
N GLY A 164 0.36 14.04 -1.83
CA GLY A 164 0.41 15.41 -1.33
C GLY A 164 -0.93 15.89 -0.81
N THR A 165 -0.93 16.33 0.44
CA THR A 165 -1.99 17.17 1.00
C THR A 165 -1.53 18.62 0.98
N SER A 166 -2.46 19.57 0.92
CA SER A 166 -2.21 21.02 0.95
C SER A 166 -1.46 21.50 2.21
N THR A 167 -1.18 20.62 3.16
CA THR A 167 -0.54 20.90 4.45
C THR A 167 0.67 19.99 4.75
N SER A 168 1.07 19.08 3.86
CA SER A 168 2.17 18.14 4.12
C SER A 168 3.43 18.52 3.36
N SER A 169 4.49 18.90 4.08
CA SER A 169 5.85 19.01 3.53
C SER A 169 6.42 17.62 3.18
N HIS A 170 7.37 17.59 2.24
CA HIS A 170 8.05 16.37 1.82
C HIS A 170 8.70 15.68 3.03
N PRO A 171 8.61 14.34 3.16
CA PRO A 171 9.24 13.62 4.27
C PRO A 171 10.77 13.82 4.38
N SER A 172 11.45 14.23 3.31
CA SER A 172 12.90 14.47 3.25
C SER A 172 13.33 15.92 3.57
N GLY A 173 12.43 16.78 4.07
CA GLY A 173 12.84 18.06 4.67
C GLY A 173 13.16 19.21 3.70
N GLU A 174 12.86 19.12 2.41
CA GLU A 174 12.92 20.29 1.52
C GLU A 174 11.62 21.08 1.58
N ALA A 175 11.68 22.22 2.28
CA ALA A 175 10.69 23.28 2.19
C ALA A 175 11.01 24.13 0.96
N GLU A 176 10.37 23.88 -0.18
CA GLU A 176 10.34 24.86 -1.26
C GLU A 176 9.30 25.94 -0.93
N GLY A 177 9.78 26.99 -0.24
CA GLY A 177 9.14 28.29 -0.35
C GLY A 177 9.42 28.87 -1.74
N LYS A 178 8.37 29.15 -2.50
CA LYS A 178 8.22 30.34 -3.35
C LYS A 178 6.79 30.45 -3.85
N GLU A 179 6.15 31.55 -3.47
CA GLU A 179 4.91 32.06 -4.05
C GLU A 179 5.07 32.15 -5.58
N GLY A 180 4.28 31.36 -6.28
CA GLY A 180 4.20 31.30 -7.74
C GLY A 180 3.20 30.22 -8.10
N GLY A 181 2.14 30.59 -8.83
CA GLY A 181 0.92 29.79 -9.00
C GLY A 181 1.17 28.29 -9.13
N GLU A 182 0.58 27.52 -8.21
CA GLU A 182 0.57 26.06 -8.21
C GLU A 182 -0.03 25.59 -9.54
N THR A 183 0.83 25.36 -10.53
CA THR A 183 0.54 24.37 -11.55
C THR A 183 0.35 23.06 -10.79
N GLU A 184 -0.68 22.31 -11.15
CA GLU A 184 -1.13 21.01 -10.66
C GLU A 184 0.00 19.93 -10.70
N ARG A 185 1.14 20.21 -10.05
CA ARG A 185 2.34 19.36 -9.99
C ARG A 185 1.95 18.09 -9.22
N GLU A 186 2.26 16.95 -9.83
CA GLU A 186 1.76 15.60 -9.51
C GLU A 186 1.51 15.37 -8.01
N ARG A 187 0.23 15.35 -7.62
CA ARG A 187 -0.21 15.07 -6.24
C ARG A 187 0.26 13.70 -5.75
N VAL A 188 0.46 12.75 -6.66
CA VAL A 188 0.98 11.41 -6.37
C VAL A 188 2.38 11.30 -6.95
N ARG A 189 3.39 11.13 -6.10
CA ARG A 189 4.79 11.01 -6.51
C ARG A 189 5.47 9.82 -5.84
N GLN A 190 6.41 9.21 -6.53
CA GLN A 190 7.25 8.19 -5.92
C GLN A 190 8.33 8.86 -5.07
N VAL A 191 8.55 8.34 -3.87
CA VAL A 191 9.57 8.78 -2.92
C VAL A 191 10.39 7.58 -2.46
N GLN A 192 11.63 7.83 -2.08
CA GLN A 192 12.46 6.88 -1.37
C GLN A 192 12.66 7.38 0.06
N LEU A 193 12.53 6.47 1.02
CA LEU A 193 12.68 6.72 2.44
C LEU A 193 13.64 5.69 3.00
N SER A 194 14.55 6.12 3.86
CA SER A 194 15.31 5.23 4.71
C SER A 194 14.43 4.63 5.81
N GLY A 195 14.87 3.51 6.40
CA GLY A 195 14.19 2.88 7.52
C GLY A 195 14.03 3.80 8.74
N SER A 196 14.99 4.69 8.98
CA SER A 196 14.90 5.69 10.05
C SER A 196 13.85 6.76 9.74
N GLU A 197 13.73 7.19 8.48
CA GLU A 197 12.70 8.15 8.05
C GLU A 197 11.28 7.57 8.17
N MET A 198 11.08 6.25 8.07
CA MET A 198 9.75 5.66 8.28
C MET A 198 9.14 5.94 9.66
N ALA A 199 9.99 6.28 10.65
CA ALA A 199 9.61 6.68 12.01
C ALA A 199 8.63 5.70 12.67
N PHE A 200 8.89 4.39 12.51
CA PHE A 200 8.04 3.29 12.98
C PHE A 200 7.61 3.47 14.44
N GLY A 201 6.36 3.91 14.62
CA GLY A 201 5.76 4.07 15.92
C GLY A 201 4.26 4.26 15.79
N TYR A 202 3.53 3.83 16.82
CA TYR A 202 2.08 3.60 16.79
C TYR A 202 1.25 4.81 16.29
N ARG A 203 1.70 6.03 16.61
CA ARG A 203 1.11 7.30 16.13
C ARG A 203 2.09 8.22 15.42
N SER A 204 3.38 7.87 15.42
CA SER A 204 4.45 8.71 14.89
C SER A 204 4.84 8.38 13.45
N SER A 205 4.55 7.16 12.98
CA SER A 205 4.98 6.66 11.66
C SER A 205 4.54 7.57 10.53
N ILE A 206 5.48 7.85 9.61
CA ILE A 206 5.21 8.65 8.41
C ILE A 206 4.14 7.96 7.55
N ALA A 207 4.13 6.63 7.50
CA ALA A 207 3.12 5.87 6.76
C ALA A 207 1.68 6.23 7.17
N ARG A 208 1.47 6.47 8.48
CA ARG A 208 0.17 6.88 9.01
C ARG A 208 -0.11 8.38 8.86
N LYS A 209 0.92 9.22 8.97
CA LYS A 209 0.77 10.69 8.98
C LYS A 209 0.63 11.31 7.58
N GLN A 210 1.34 10.77 6.59
CA GLN A 210 1.54 11.45 5.30
C GLN A 210 0.91 10.73 4.11
N LYS A 211 -0.03 9.79 4.33
CA LYS A 211 -0.65 8.97 3.27
C LYS A 211 0.41 8.42 2.30
N LEU A 212 1.37 7.67 2.85
CA LEU A 212 2.30 6.88 2.04
C LEU A 212 1.67 5.54 1.71
N PHE A 213 1.89 5.10 0.47
CA PHE A 213 1.36 3.86 -0.10
C PHE A 213 2.46 3.00 -0.70
#